data_AF-A0A520W0Q8-F1
#
_entry.id   AF-A0A520W0Q8-F1
#
_cell.length_a   1.000
_cell.length_b   1.000
_cell.length_c   1.000
_cell.angle_alpha   90.00
_cell.angle_beta   90.00
_cell.angle_gamma   90.00
#
_symmetry.space_group_name_H-M   'P 1'
#
loop_
_entity.id
_entity.type
_entity.pdbx_description
1 polymer ?
#
loop_
_entity_poly.entity_id
_entity_poly.type
_entity_poly.pdbx_seq_one_letter_code
_entity_poly.pdbx_strand_id
1 'polypeptide(L)'
;MSRLKSKGFTLVELIIVMVLLGILAAVAVPRMSQSIMAGEEAAEQKFLANMISAIEVQANDQFVRNSRKQYTVDPFDALDKYPSRDSNGEGWWTENRSDGNDCCDSRGREYQRSTIEIRHRRNDGSEYTWNYQTVGPRYRRNNNEEYIEQGEYSIFGPGFNGLTY
;
A
#
# COMPACT_ATOMS: atom_id res chain seq x y z
N MET A 1 -15.86 -45.76 -50.37
CA MET A 1 -15.90 -44.42 -49.74
C MET A 1 -17.05 -44.37 -48.75
N SER A 2 -16.78 -44.51 -47.45
CA SER A 2 -17.79 -44.47 -46.39
C SER A 2 -18.28 -43.04 -46.18
N ARG A 3 -19.58 -42.80 -46.40
CA ARG A 3 -20.22 -41.51 -46.09
C ARG A 3 -20.35 -41.37 -44.57
N LEU A 4 -19.62 -40.44 -43.98
CA LEU A 4 -19.82 -40.01 -42.59
C LEU A 4 -21.16 -39.27 -42.51
N LYS A 5 -22.15 -39.83 -41.79
CA LYS A 5 -23.38 -39.11 -41.45
C LYS A 5 -23.02 -38.00 -40.46
N SER A 6 -23.05 -36.74 -40.90
CA SER A 6 -23.06 -35.58 -40.01
C SER A 6 -24.37 -35.59 -39.20
N LYS A 7 -24.31 -35.98 -37.93
CA LYS A 7 -25.44 -35.79 -37.00
C LYS A 7 -25.64 -34.29 -36.82
N GLY A 8 -26.78 -33.76 -37.25
CA GLY A 8 -27.15 -32.37 -37.02
C GLY A 8 -27.36 -32.10 -35.53
N PHE A 9 -26.92 -30.93 -35.06
CA PHE A 9 -27.09 -30.47 -33.69
C PHE A 9 -28.59 -30.35 -33.34
N THR A 10 -29.01 -30.84 -32.18
CA THR A 10 -30.43 -30.77 -31.79
C THR A 10 -30.76 -29.47 -31.05
N LEU A 11 -31.97 -28.96 -31.21
CA LEU A 11 -32.43 -27.74 -30.55
C LEU A 11 -32.40 -27.89 -29.00
N VAL A 12 -32.71 -29.09 -28.52
CA VAL A 12 -32.66 -29.45 -27.09
C VAL A 12 -31.24 -29.34 -26.53
N GLU A 13 -30.25 -29.79 -27.30
CA GLU A 13 -28.84 -29.74 -26.91
C GLU A 13 -28.35 -28.29 -26.78
N LEU A 14 -28.82 -27.39 -27.64
CA LEU A 14 -28.56 -25.95 -27.51
C LEU A 14 -29.16 -25.38 -26.23
N ILE A 15 -30.41 -25.71 -25.93
CA ILE A 15 -31.15 -25.15 -24.79
C ILE A 15 -30.52 -25.61 -23.48
N ILE A 16 -30.12 -26.89 -23.38
CA ILE A 16 -29.45 -27.41 -22.18
C ILE A 16 -28.13 -26.67 -21.96
N VAL A 17 -27.32 -26.46 -23.01
CA VAL A 17 -26.07 -25.69 -22.90
C VAL A 17 -26.34 -24.26 -22.45
N MET A 18 -27.36 -23.59 -22.99
CA MET A 18 -27.73 -22.24 -22.58
C MET A 18 -28.15 -22.15 -21.11
N VAL A 19 -28.96 -23.11 -20.63
CA VAL A 19 -29.37 -23.17 -19.22
C VAL A 19 -28.16 -23.44 -18.31
N LEU A 20 -27.28 -24.37 -18.68
CA LEU A 20 -26.08 -24.66 -17.91
C LEU A 20 -25.13 -23.45 -17.85
N LEU A 21 -24.89 -22.77 -18.98
CA LEU A 21 -24.12 -21.53 -19.02
C LEU A 21 -24.77 -20.43 -18.19
N GLY A 22 -26.10 -20.34 -18.18
CA GLY A 22 -26.85 -19.39 -17.34
C GLY A 22 -26.60 -19.61 -15.85
N ILE A 23 -26.66 -20.87 -15.38
CA ILE A 23 -26.40 -21.21 -13.97
C ILE A 23 -24.93 -20.94 -13.62
N LEU A 24 -24.00 -21.34 -14.48
CA LEU A 24 -22.57 -21.11 -14.26
C LEU A 24 -22.25 -19.62 -14.19
N ALA A 25 -22.80 -18.81 -15.09
CA ALA A 25 -22.60 -17.36 -15.08
C ALA A 25 -23.15 -16.71 -13.81
N ALA A 26 -24.34 -17.13 -13.35
CA ALA A 26 -24.98 -16.60 -12.16
C ALA A 26 -24.13 -16.77 -10.88
N VAL A 27 -23.36 -17.86 -10.79
CA VAL A 27 -22.49 -18.14 -9.62
C VAL A 27 -21.05 -17.63 -9.83
N ALA A 28 -20.51 -17.77 -11.03
CA ALA A 28 -19.11 -17.46 -11.32
C ALA A 28 -18.82 -15.95 -11.26
N VAL A 29 -19.68 -15.12 -11.84
CA VAL A 29 -19.49 -13.65 -11.91
C VAL A 29 -19.37 -13.01 -10.52
N PRO A 30 -20.32 -13.19 -9.58
CA PRO A 30 -20.21 -12.56 -8.25
C PRO A 30 -19.01 -13.08 -7.46
N ARG A 31 -18.71 -14.38 -7.54
CA ARG A 31 -17.55 -14.98 -6.86
C ARG A 31 -16.23 -14.44 -7.39
N MET A 32 -16.09 -14.29 -8.71
CA MET A 32 -14.87 -13.79 -9.32
C MET A 32 -14.62 -12.33 -8.93
N SER A 33 -15.66 -11.50 -8.91
CA SER A 33 -15.56 -10.12 -8.43
C SER A 33 -15.07 -10.04 -6.97
N GLN A 34 -15.62 -10.86 -6.06
CA GLN A 34 -15.15 -10.92 -4.67
C GLN A 34 -13.70 -11.37 -4.56
N SER A 35 -13.30 -12.38 -5.35
CA SER A 35 -11.92 -12.88 -5.36
C SER A 35 -10.92 -11.84 -5.87
N ILE A 36 -11.30 -11.03 -6.85
CA ILE A 36 -10.46 -9.94 -7.37
C ILE A 36 -10.26 -8.88 -6.28
N MET A 37 -11.35 -8.41 -5.65
CA MET A 37 -11.27 -7.41 -4.57
C MET A 37 -10.37 -7.86 -3.41
N ALA A 38 -10.52 -9.12 -2.98
CA ALA A 38 -9.68 -9.68 -1.92
C ALA A 38 -8.21 -9.82 -2.36
N GLY A 39 -7.96 -10.13 -3.63
CA GLY A 39 -6.61 -10.19 -4.20
C GLY A 39 -5.92 -8.83 -4.24
N GLU A 40 -6.65 -7.78 -4.63
CA GLU A 40 -6.17 -6.39 -4.63
C GLU A 40 -5.82 -5.91 -3.22
N GLU A 41 -6.70 -6.15 -2.23
CA GLU A 41 -6.43 -5.79 -0.84
C GLU A 41 -5.18 -6.52 -0.29
N ALA A 42 -5.03 -7.81 -0.60
CA ALA A 42 -3.86 -8.57 -0.19
C ALA A 42 -2.57 -8.05 -0.86
N ALA A 43 -2.64 -7.63 -2.13
CA ALA A 43 -1.52 -7.03 -2.85
C ALA A 43 -1.10 -5.69 -2.24
N GLU A 44 -2.07 -4.84 -1.87
CA GLU A 44 -1.84 -3.57 -1.17
C GLU A 44 -1.17 -3.78 0.19
N GLN A 45 -1.69 -4.69 1.00
CA GLN A 45 -1.09 -5.02 2.30
C GLN A 45 0.35 -5.54 2.15
N LYS A 46 0.59 -6.39 1.17
CA LYS A 46 1.95 -6.91 0.89
C LYS A 46 2.90 -5.81 0.43
N PHE A 47 2.43 -4.92 -0.44
CA PHE A 47 3.23 -3.77 -0.89
C PHE A 47 3.61 -2.87 0.28
N LEU A 48 2.65 -2.50 1.13
CA LEU A 48 2.89 -1.65 2.30
C LEU A 48 3.80 -2.34 3.33
N ALA A 49 3.67 -3.64 3.55
CA ALA A 49 4.58 -4.39 4.42
C ALA A 49 6.03 -4.42 3.91
N ASN A 50 6.23 -4.55 2.59
CA ASN A 50 7.55 -4.45 1.97
C ASN A 50 8.13 -3.03 2.12
N MET A 51 7.30 -2.01 1.92
CA MET A 51 7.69 -0.61 2.11
C MET A 51 8.12 -0.33 3.55
N ILE A 52 7.33 -0.76 4.54
CA ILE A 52 7.68 -0.69 5.98
C ILE A 52 9.03 -1.35 6.23
N SER A 53 9.25 -2.55 5.69
CA SER A 53 10.52 -3.27 5.85
C SER A 53 11.69 -2.50 5.26
N ALA A 54 11.51 -1.87 4.10
CA ALA A 54 12.55 -1.07 3.46
C ALA A 54 12.88 0.20 4.26
N ILE A 55 11.86 0.90 4.77
CA ILE A 55 11.99 2.06 5.64
C ILE A 55 12.77 1.70 6.91
N GLU A 56 12.45 0.58 7.56
CA GLU A 56 13.18 0.10 8.74
C GLU A 56 14.65 -0.21 8.43
N VAL A 57 14.94 -0.86 7.30
CA VAL A 57 16.32 -1.15 6.90
C VAL A 57 17.11 0.16 6.71
N GLN A 58 16.53 1.15 6.03
CA GLN A 58 17.13 2.46 5.85
C GLN A 58 17.37 3.19 7.19
N ALA A 59 16.40 3.14 8.10
CA ALA A 59 16.53 3.76 9.42
C ALA A 59 17.57 3.07 10.30
N ASN A 60 17.72 1.74 10.19
CA ASN A 60 18.77 1.00 10.87
C ASN A 60 20.17 1.37 10.36
N ASP A 61 20.34 1.58 9.04
CA ASP A 61 21.59 2.11 8.49
C ASP A 61 21.91 3.51 9.04
N GLN A 62 20.90 4.40 9.15
CA GLN A 62 21.07 5.70 9.80
C GLN A 62 21.48 5.57 11.27
N PHE A 63 20.89 4.63 11.99
CA PHE A 63 21.25 4.38 13.38
C PHE A 63 22.70 3.90 13.52
N VAL A 64 23.17 3.02 12.65
CA VAL A 64 24.57 2.55 12.65
C VAL A 64 25.54 3.71 12.36
N ARG A 65 25.20 4.61 11.43
CA ARG A 65 26.09 5.71 11.02
C ARG A 65 26.09 6.89 12.00
N ASN A 66 24.90 7.26 12.48
CA ASN A 66 24.65 8.53 13.17
C ASN A 66 24.17 8.35 14.62
N SER A 67 24.05 7.10 15.09
CA SER A 67 23.45 6.75 16.39
C SER A 67 22.03 7.28 16.57
N ARG A 68 21.34 7.55 15.45
CA ARG A 68 19.98 8.09 15.41
C ARG A 68 19.19 7.42 14.31
N LYS A 69 18.02 6.88 14.62
CA LYS A 69 17.03 6.53 13.61
C LYS A 69 16.45 7.81 13.04
N GLN A 70 16.48 7.92 11.72
CA GLN A 70 15.80 8.94 10.96
C GLN A 70 15.15 8.27 9.75
N TYR A 71 13.89 8.60 9.55
CA TYR A 71 13.08 8.06 8.46
C TYR A 71 13.05 9.03 7.30
N THR A 72 13.02 8.48 6.09
CA THR A 72 12.84 9.26 4.86
C THR A 72 11.51 10.01 4.89
N VAL A 73 11.46 11.19 4.27
CA VAL A 73 10.22 11.96 4.11
C VAL A 73 9.29 11.23 3.17
N ASP A 74 9.76 10.91 1.96
CA ASP A 74 8.99 10.09 1.04
C ASP A 74 9.23 8.60 1.32
N PRO A 75 8.20 7.83 1.69
CA PRO A 75 8.37 6.42 2.00
C PRO A 75 8.81 5.59 0.79
N PHE A 76 8.59 6.08 -0.44
CA PHE A 76 9.04 5.41 -1.66
C PHE A 76 10.54 5.59 -1.92
N ASP A 77 11.20 6.57 -1.31
CA ASP A 77 12.66 6.74 -1.41
C ASP A 77 13.42 5.58 -0.72
N ALA A 78 12.77 4.84 0.17
CA ALA A 78 13.35 3.65 0.80
C ALA A 78 13.32 2.41 -0.11
N LEU A 79 12.50 2.43 -1.17
CA LEU A 79 12.32 1.29 -2.08
C LEU A 79 13.44 1.25 -3.13
N ASP A 80 13.82 0.04 -3.56
CA ASP A 80 14.78 -0.16 -4.66
C ASP A 80 14.26 0.41 -6.00
N LYS A 81 12.95 0.30 -6.22
CA LYS A 81 12.28 0.87 -7.39
C LYS A 81 11.14 1.78 -6.95
N TYR A 82 11.20 3.03 -7.39
CA TYR A 82 10.12 3.99 -7.20
C TYR A 82 8.89 3.52 -8.00
N PRO A 83 7.74 3.31 -7.35
CA PRO A 83 6.55 2.87 -8.03
C PRO A 83 5.92 4.02 -8.82
N SER A 84 5.25 3.70 -9.93
CA SER A 84 4.65 4.71 -10.80
C SER A 84 3.26 4.28 -11.23
N ARG A 85 2.48 5.28 -11.66
CA ARG A 85 1.22 5.03 -12.36
C ARG A 85 1.46 4.57 -13.80
N ASP A 86 0.55 3.77 -14.32
CA ASP A 86 0.52 3.39 -15.72
C ASP A 86 -0.20 4.45 -16.60
N SER A 87 -0.42 4.14 -17.89
CA SER A 87 -1.11 5.05 -18.82
C SER A 87 -2.57 5.30 -18.48
N ASN A 88 -3.21 4.43 -17.70
CA ASN A 88 -4.60 4.55 -17.27
C ASN A 88 -4.70 5.27 -15.92
N GLY A 89 -3.56 5.58 -15.30
CA GLY A 89 -3.47 6.18 -13.97
C GLY A 89 -3.59 5.16 -12.84
N GLU A 90 -3.50 3.86 -13.14
CA GLU A 90 -3.50 2.77 -12.16
C GLU A 90 -2.12 2.64 -11.51
N GLY A 91 -2.06 2.18 -10.26
CA GLY A 91 -0.81 1.99 -9.53
C GLY A 91 -0.62 2.99 -8.39
N TRP A 92 0.63 3.16 -7.96
CA TRP A 92 0.97 3.86 -6.71
C TRP A 92 1.62 5.22 -6.96
N TRP A 93 1.34 6.19 -6.10
CA TRP A 93 2.01 7.48 -6.08
C TRP A 93 1.95 8.12 -4.68
N THR A 94 2.77 9.14 -4.47
CA THR A 94 2.69 10.02 -3.30
C THR A 94 2.11 11.38 -3.68
N GLU A 95 1.36 11.98 -2.76
CA GLU A 95 0.61 13.23 -2.95
C GLU A 95 0.50 13.99 -1.60
N ASN A 96 0.04 15.25 -1.64
CA ASN A 96 -0.29 16.07 -0.47
C ASN A 96 0.85 16.12 0.57
N ARG A 97 2.06 16.33 0.07
CA ARG A 97 3.29 16.43 0.86
C ARG A 97 3.29 17.71 1.68
N SER A 98 3.43 17.55 2.99
CA SER A 98 3.75 18.62 3.93
C SER A 98 5.00 18.21 4.68
N ASP A 99 6.11 18.87 4.41
CA ASP A 99 7.38 18.66 5.08
C ASP A 99 7.91 19.97 5.64
N GLY A 100 8.41 19.90 6.87
CA GLY A 100 8.94 21.07 7.54
C GLY A 100 9.57 20.72 8.88
N ASN A 101 9.75 21.76 9.66
CA ASN A 101 10.34 21.68 10.98
C ASN A 101 9.30 22.07 12.02
N ASP A 102 9.27 21.32 13.11
CA ASP A 102 8.44 21.58 14.28
C ASP A 102 9.34 22.09 15.41
N CYS A 103 8.89 23.14 16.10
CA CYS A 103 9.61 23.73 17.22
C CYS A 103 8.95 23.29 18.55
N CYS A 104 9.70 22.98 19.60
CA CYS A 104 11.14 22.73 19.68
C CYS A 104 11.38 21.56 20.64
N ASP A 105 12.54 20.92 20.51
CA ASP A 105 13.03 19.91 21.43
C ASP A 105 13.41 20.51 22.80
N SER A 106 13.84 19.68 23.77
CA SER A 106 14.21 20.14 25.11
C SER A 106 15.42 21.08 25.17
N ARG A 107 16.12 21.28 24.04
CA ARG A 107 17.24 22.21 23.87
C ARG A 107 16.86 23.44 23.05
N GLY A 108 15.58 23.61 22.71
CA GLY A 108 15.12 24.74 21.90
C GLY A 108 15.48 24.61 20.42
N ARG A 109 15.77 23.40 19.93
CA ARG A 109 16.06 23.14 18.52
C ARG A 109 14.86 22.56 17.81
N GLU A 110 14.70 22.94 16.56
CA GLU A 110 13.69 22.34 15.70
C GLU A 110 14.02 20.88 15.35
N TYR A 111 12.98 20.10 15.05
CA TYR A 111 13.10 18.74 14.54
C TYR A 111 12.16 18.56 13.33
N GLN A 112 12.55 17.69 12.41
CA GLN A 112 11.79 17.48 11.18
C GLN A 112 10.45 16.81 11.46
N ARG A 113 9.40 17.23 10.78
CA ARG A 113 8.10 16.56 10.75
C ARG A 113 7.57 16.57 9.32
N SER A 114 7.02 15.46 8.88
CA SER A 114 6.34 15.42 7.59
C SER A 114 5.11 14.55 7.60
N THR A 115 4.21 14.85 6.69
CA THR A 115 3.02 14.07 6.36
C THR A 115 2.94 13.95 4.85
N ILE A 116 2.82 12.74 4.33
CA ILE A 116 2.62 12.44 2.91
C ILE A 116 1.47 11.46 2.76
N GLU A 117 0.65 11.67 1.75
CA GLU A 117 -0.36 10.70 1.34
C GLU A 117 0.24 9.72 0.34
N ILE A 118 0.19 8.44 0.67
CA ILE A 118 0.41 7.33 -0.25
C ILE A 118 -0.93 6.99 -0.87
N ARG A 119 -0.99 6.91 -2.20
CA ARG A 119 -2.21 6.60 -2.93
C ARG A 119 -2.02 5.39 -3.83
N HIS A 120 -3.09 4.60 -3.98
CA HIS A 120 -3.18 3.49 -4.92
C HIS A 120 -4.49 3.57 -5.69
N ARG A 121 -4.45 3.33 -7.00
CA ARG A 121 -5.63 3.19 -7.85
C ARG A 121 -5.66 1.81 -8.48
N ARG A 122 -6.76 1.08 -8.26
CA ARG A 122 -7.02 -0.25 -8.82
C ARG A 122 -7.59 -0.17 -10.24
N ASN A 123 -7.65 -1.32 -10.91
CA ASN A 123 -8.18 -1.46 -12.27
C ASN A 123 -9.68 -1.12 -12.42
N ASP A 124 -10.45 -1.22 -11.35
CA ASP A 124 -11.86 -0.83 -11.30
C ASP A 124 -12.05 0.68 -11.10
N GLY A 125 -10.94 1.42 -10.98
CA GLY A 125 -10.91 2.86 -10.76
C GLY A 125 -11.06 3.28 -9.31
N SER A 126 -11.24 2.35 -8.37
CA SER A 126 -11.25 2.66 -6.94
C SER A 126 -9.89 3.14 -6.46
N GLU A 127 -9.90 4.12 -5.55
CA GLU A 127 -8.68 4.72 -4.99
C GLU A 127 -8.63 4.55 -3.48
N TYR A 128 -7.43 4.23 -2.99
CA TYR A 128 -7.12 4.03 -1.59
C TYR A 128 -5.99 4.96 -1.18
N THR A 129 -6.06 5.47 0.05
CA THR A 129 -5.11 6.44 0.57
C THR A 129 -4.62 6.00 1.95
N TRP A 130 -3.33 6.16 2.19
CA TRP A 130 -2.69 6.03 3.50
C TRP A 130 -1.92 7.30 3.82
N ASN A 131 -1.99 7.76 5.07
CA ASN A 131 -1.19 8.87 5.56
C ASN A 131 0.08 8.33 6.20
N TYR A 132 1.22 8.70 5.66
CA TYR A 132 2.55 8.44 6.22
C TYR A 132 3.03 9.70 6.94
N GLN A 133 3.26 9.59 8.24
CA GLN A 133 3.75 10.70 9.05
C GLN A 133 5.09 10.33 9.65
N THR A 134 6.04 11.25 9.63
CA THR A 134 7.36 11.06 10.23
C THR A 134 7.68 12.19 11.18
N VAL A 135 8.49 11.84 12.17
CA VAL A 135 9.05 12.76 13.14
C VAL A 135 10.52 12.43 13.29
N GLY A 136 11.36 13.44 13.12
CA GLY A 136 12.81 13.31 13.26
C GLY A 136 13.24 13.13 14.73
N PRO A 137 14.45 12.59 14.95
CA PRO A 137 14.99 12.41 16.29
C PRO A 137 15.16 13.75 17.01
N ARG A 138 14.78 13.80 18.29
CA ARG A 138 14.72 15.04 19.08
C ARG A 138 15.11 14.80 20.53
N TYR A 139 15.58 15.85 21.20
CA TYR A 139 15.90 15.76 22.63
C TYR A 139 14.64 15.92 23.49
N ARG A 140 14.50 15.05 24.47
CA ARG A 140 13.40 15.06 25.44
C ARG A 140 13.99 15.02 26.86
N ARG A 141 13.20 15.47 27.83
CA ARG A 141 13.54 15.37 29.25
C ARG A 141 12.54 14.50 29.98
N ASN A 142 13.05 13.60 30.81
CA ASN A 142 12.27 12.85 31.77
C ASN A 142 12.95 12.97 33.14
N ASN A 143 12.24 13.40 34.18
CA ASN A 143 12.78 13.60 35.53
C ASN A 143 14.12 14.36 35.58
N ASN A 144 14.24 15.45 34.82
CA ASN A 144 15.45 16.27 34.67
C ASN A 144 16.65 15.61 33.97
N GLU A 145 16.52 14.35 33.54
CA GLU A 145 17.50 13.70 32.67
C GLU A 145 17.12 13.90 31.20
N GLU A 146 18.10 14.27 30.38
CA GLU A 146 17.91 14.48 28.96
C GLU A 146 18.33 13.26 28.16
N TYR A 147 17.49 12.86 27.22
CA TYR A 147 17.74 11.74 26.32
C TYR A 147 17.35 12.08 24.88
N ILE A 148 17.87 11.28 23.94
CA ILE A 148 17.50 11.38 22.52
C ILE A 148 16.32 10.43 22.29
N GLU A 149 15.17 11.00 21.98
CA GLU A 149 14.08 10.28 21.36
C GLU A 149 14.44 10.04 19.90
N GLN A 150 14.44 8.77 19.49
CA GLN A 150 14.73 8.37 18.11
C GLN A 150 13.62 8.91 17.19
N GLY A 151 13.90 9.01 15.88
CA GLY A 151 12.83 9.29 14.94
C GLY A 151 11.73 8.22 15.05
N GLU A 152 10.52 8.59 14.68
CA GLU A 152 9.33 7.72 14.65
C GLU A 152 8.57 7.96 13.33
N TYR A 153 7.83 6.96 12.87
CA TYR A 153 6.82 7.16 11.83
C TYR A 153 5.53 6.42 12.15
N SER A 154 4.44 6.85 11.51
CA SER A 154 3.15 6.20 11.61
C SER A 154 2.47 6.15 10.24
N ILE A 155 1.72 5.07 10.02
CA ILE A 155 0.92 4.87 8.82
C ILE A 155 -0.54 4.72 9.23
N PHE A 156 -1.41 5.54 8.66
CA PHE A 156 -2.87 5.50 8.88
C PHE A 156 -3.59 5.21 7.57
N GLY A 157 -4.49 4.23 7.56
CA GLY A 157 -5.31 3.95 6.39
C GLY A 157 -5.89 2.53 6.43
N PRO A 158 -6.50 2.06 5.33
CA PRO A 158 -7.03 0.69 5.25
C PRO A 158 -5.99 -0.36 5.66
N GLY A 159 -6.34 -1.23 6.60
CA GLY A 159 -5.43 -2.25 7.14
C GLY A 159 -4.38 -1.74 8.15
N PHE A 160 -4.33 -0.44 8.45
CA PHE A 160 -3.39 0.15 9.41
C PHE A 160 -4.12 1.04 10.43
N ASN A 161 -4.09 0.64 11.69
CA ASN A 161 -4.76 1.35 12.79
C ASN A 161 -3.90 2.46 13.42
N GLY A 162 -3.05 3.13 12.64
CA GLY A 162 -2.15 4.15 13.19
C GLY A 162 -1.04 3.56 14.06
N LEU A 163 -0.52 2.40 13.67
CA LEU A 163 0.64 1.81 14.33
C LEU A 163 1.84 2.76 14.17
N THR A 164 2.47 3.10 15.29
CA THR A 164 3.70 3.88 15.35
C THR A 164 4.89 2.94 15.44
N TYR A 165 5.92 3.21 14.65
CA TYR A 165 7.15 2.43 14.50
C TYR A 165 8.40 3.29 14.74
#